data_AF-A0A059LEW0-F1
#
_entry.id   AF-A0A059LEW0-F1
#
_cell.length_a   1.000
_cell.length_b   1.000
_cell.length_c   1.000
_cell.angle_alpha   90.00
_cell.angle_beta   90.00
_cell.angle_gamma   90.00
#
_symmetry.space_group_name_H-M   'P 1'
#
loop_
_entity.id
_entity.type
_entity.pdbx_description
1 polymer ?
#
loop_
_entity_poly.entity_id
_entity_poly.type
_entity_poly.pdbx_seq_one_letter_code
_entity_poly.pdbx_strand_id
1 'polypeptide(L)'
;QRVSQSWWILWLVVVPIIVFAGLLQIHALVSIPGHDSQAHVGAGAPAPLEEWEYTLNALPSLLPYEAQDRGLAYTGSGERMQGFVSKLLRGQPVKVVTMGGSTTAGRGAYRGRPYPTRVGEWLDRTFPGANHTVVNIGMGATSSTLFSVCNEALIPRDADLYVLEFAVNDRWWDDMESAARKEFELLLRWLLRLPATSPESRPPAKSPFSPYSPDRNSTLAAMAAAPAQPALPAVALLMQFSLFVSRARFHNSAERDLGTIAQYYDVPVLS
;
A
#
# COMPACT_ATOMS: atom_id res chain seq x y z
N GLN A 1 49.05 -24.36 -5.60
CA GLN A 1 48.09 -23.30 -5.24
C GLN A 1 47.20 -23.03 -6.45
N ARG A 2 45.98 -23.59 -6.49
CA ARG A 2 44.99 -23.36 -7.56
C ARG A 2 43.64 -23.10 -6.91
N VAL A 3 43.26 -21.83 -6.78
CA VAL A 3 41.85 -21.43 -6.56
C VAL A 3 41.67 -20.10 -7.29
N SER A 4 41.38 -20.12 -8.59
CA SER A 4 40.95 -18.89 -9.30
C SER A 4 40.26 -19.14 -10.65
N GLN A 5 39.38 -20.14 -10.79
CA GLN A 5 38.65 -20.31 -12.07
C GLN A 5 37.17 -20.74 -11.98
N SER A 6 36.50 -20.59 -10.84
CA SER A 6 35.14 -21.14 -10.70
C SER A 6 34.01 -20.11 -10.55
N TRP A 7 34.32 -18.82 -10.37
CA TRP A 7 33.30 -17.80 -10.08
C TRP A 7 32.55 -17.29 -11.33
N TRP A 8 33.15 -17.38 -12.51
CA TRP A 8 32.50 -16.94 -13.76
C TRP A 8 31.43 -17.93 -14.24
N ILE A 9 31.56 -19.21 -13.90
CA ILE A 9 30.56 -20.26 -14.22
C ILE A 9 29.25 -20.01 -13.44
N LEU A 10 29.35 -19.54 -12.19
CA LEU A 10 28.20 -19.12 -11.39
C LEU A 10 27.43 -17.96 -12.05
N TRP A 11 28.13 -17.00 -12.64
CA TRP A 11 27.49 -15.88 -13.34
C TRP A 11 26.90 -16.26 -14.71
N LEU A 12 27.58 -17.09 -15.51
CA LEU A 12 27.11 -17.46 -16.85
C LEU A 12 26.04 -18.54 -16.87
N VAL A 13 25.89 -19.33 -15.80
CA VAL A 13 24.93 -20.44 -15.77
C VAL A 13 23.79 -20.15 -14.80
N VAL A 14 24.08 -19.68 -13.58
CA VAL A 14 23.04 -19.57 -12.55
C VAL A 14 22.15 -18.34 -12.74
N VAL A 15 22.73 -17.20 -13.13
CA VAL A 15 21.94 -15.97 -13.37
C VAL A 15 20.96 -16.12 -14.53
N PRO A 16 21.35 -16.63 -15.72
CA PRO A 16 20.38 -16.84 -16.79
C PRO A 16 19.33 -17.89 -16.44
N ILE A 17 19.65 -18.93 -15.65
CA ILE A 17 18.63 -19.90 -15.18
C ILE A 17 17.60 -19.22 -14.26
N ILE A 18 18.03 -18.35 -13.33
CA ILE A 18 17.13 -17.61 -12.44
C ILE A 18 16.26 -16.62 -13.23
N VAL A 19 16.85 -15.90 -14.19
CA VAL A 19 16.12 -14.97 -15.06
C VAL A 19 15.12 -15.71 -15.95
N PHE A 20 15.50 -16.87 -16.50
CA PHE A 20 14.63 -17.69 -17.35
C PHE A 20 13.50 -18.35 -16.53
N ALA A 21 13.77 -18.78 -15.30
CA ALA A 21 12.75 -19.29 -14.38
C ALA A 21 11.75 -18.19 -13.95
N GLY A 22 12.22 -16.95 -13.77
CA GLY A 22 11.37 -15.78 -13.52
C GLY A 22 10.49 -15.43 -14.73
N LEU A 23 11.04 -15.49 -15.95
CA LEU A 23 10.29 -15.23 -17.19
C LEU A 23 9.25 -16.32 -17.50
N LEU A 24 9.52 -17.59 -17.16
CA LEU A 24 8.55 -18.68 -17.29
C LEU A 24 7.37 -18.55 -16.32
N GLN A 25 7.58 -17.98 -15.13
CA GLN A 25 6.46 -17.64 -14.21
C GLN A 25 5.60 -16.49 -14.75
N ILE A 26 6.18 -15.56 -15.52
CA ILE A 26 5.42 -14.45 -16.14
C ILE A 26 4.55 -14.94 -17.30
N HIS A 27 4.99 -15.95 -18.08
CA HIS A 27 4.15 -16.52 -19.15
C HIS A 27 3.00 -17.41 -18.62
N ALA A 28 3.18 -18.07 -17.47
CA ALA A 28 2.11 -18.90 -16.87
C ALA A 28 0.97 -18.08 -16.24
N LEU A 29 1.15 -16.77 -16.04
CA LEU A 29 0.13 -15.85 -15.49
C LEU A 29 -0.75 -15.19 -16.56
N VAL A 30 -0.48 -15.40 -17.85
CA VAL A 30 -1.17 -14.71 -18.97
C VAL A 30 -2.16 -15.63 -19.71
N SER A 31 -2.57 -16.76 -19.13
CA SER A 31 -3.58 -17.64 -19.74
C SER A 31 -4.67 -18.01 -18.75
N ILE A 32 -5.67 -17.12 -18.60
CA ILE A 32 -6.96 -17.44 -18.00
C ILE A 32 -7.98 -17.53 -19.14
N PRO A 33 -8.67 -18.67 -19.35
CA PRO A 33 -9.75 -18.77 -20.32
C PRO A 33 -10.96 -17.95 -19.86
N GLY A 34 -11.65 -17.35 -20.83
CA GLY A 34 -12.71 -16.38 -20.64
C GLY A 34 -13.81 -16.79 -19.66
N HIS A 35 -14.27 -15.80 -18.89
CA HIS A 35 -15.57 -15.85 -18.25
C HIS A 35 -16.45 -14.83 -18.96
N ASP A 36 -17.48 -15.35 -19.62
CA ASP A 36 -18.49 -14.57 -20.32
C ASP A 36 -19.17 -13.58 -19.38
N SER A 37 -19.35 -12.37 -19.92
CA SER A 37 -20.25 -11.29 -19.53
C SER A 37 -21.53 -11.79 -18.86
N GLN A 38 -22.01 -11.07 -17.83
CA GLN A 38 -23.42 -10.64 -17.71
C GLN A 38 -23.61 -9.66 -16.54
N ALA A 39 -24.50 -8.69 -16.80
CA ALA A 39 -25.15 -7.71 -15.92
C ALA A 39 -24.31 -6.56 -15.35
N HIS A 40 -24.28 -5.46 -16.11
CA HIS A 40 -24.18 -4.10 -15.56
C HIS A 40 -25.36 -3.86 -14.61
N VAL A 41 -25.13 -3.99 -13.31
CA VAL A 41 -26.02 -3.40 -12.30
C VAL A 41 -25.61 -1.94 -12.19
N GLY A 42 -26.54 -1.05 -12.55
CA GLY A 42 -26.32 0.39 -12.50
C GLY A 42 -25.84 0.85 -11.12
N ALA A 43 -25.02 1.90 -11.10
CA ALA A 43 -24.57 2.57 -9.89
C ALA A 43 -25.79 2.96 -9.03
N GLY A 44 -26.10 2.12 -8.05
CA GLY A 44 -27.14 2.37 -7.07
C GLY A 44 -26.71 3.53 -6.18
N ALA A 45 -27.69 4.31 -5.70
CA ALA A 45 -27.45 5.37 -4.73
C ALA A 45 -26.64 4.84 -3.53
N PRO A 46 -25.73 5.66 -2.95
CA PRO A 46 -24.91 5.22 -1.83
C PRO A 46 -25.79 4.74 -0.68
N ALA A 47 -25.42 3.61 -0.08
CA ALA A 47 -26.10 3.02 1.06
C ALA A 47 -26.21 4.03 2.23
N PRO A 48 -27.29 4.00 3.04
CA PRO A 48 -27.42 4.82 4.24
C PRO A 48 -26.25 4.65 5.22
N LEU A 49 -25.93 5.69 6.00
CA LEU A 49 -24.75 5.75 6.89
C LEU A 49 -24.67 4.66 7.96
N GLU A 50 -25.82 4.22 8.47
CA GLU A 50 -25.90 3.11 9.44
C GLU A 50 -25.46 1.77 8.82
N GLU A 51 -25.63 1.62 7.50
CA GLU A 51 -25.18 0.44 6.75
C GLU A 51 -23.65 0.42 6.61
N TRP A 52 -23.01 1.59 6.55
CA TRP A 52 -21.55 1.70 6.46
C TRP A 52 -20.83 1.35 7.76
N GLU A 53 -21.36 1.70 8.94
CA GLU A 53 -20.78 1.27 10.22
C GLU A 53 -20.80 -0.25 10.37
N TYR A 54 -21.89 -0.90 9.98
CA TYR A 54 -21.98 -2.36 9.98
C TYR A 54 -21.00 -2.98 8.98
N THR A 55 -20.87 -2.39 7.80
CA THR A 55 -20.05 -2.92 6.69
C THR A 55 -18.55 -2.73 6.92
N LEU A 56 -18.11 -1.59 7.47
CA LEU A 56 -16.71 -1.36 7.88
C LEU A 56 -16.27 -2.27 9.03
N ASN A 57 -17.22 -2.68 9.88
CA ASN A 57 -17.00 -3.62 10.99
C ASN A 57 -17.32 -5.08 10.63
N ALA A 58 -17.72 -5.38 9.39
CA ALA A 58 -18.21 -6.70 8.97
C ALA A 58 -17.12 -7.77 8.84
N LEU A 59 -15.84 -7.39 8.86
CA LEU A 59 -14.79 -8.36 9.17
C LEU A 59 -14.63 -8.40 10.68
N PRO A 60 -14.85 -9.56 11.34
CA PRO A 60 -14.33 -9.74 12.68
C PRO A 60 -12.82 -9.57 12.58
N SER A 61 -12.35 -8.40 12.99
CA SER A 61 -10.92 -8.15 13.10
C SER A 61 -10.34 -9.25 13.97
N LEU A 62 -9.24 -9.85 13.51
CA LEU A 62 -8.50 -10.83 14.31
C LEU A 62 -8.00 -10.21 15.63
N LEU A 63 -8.02 -8.88 15.73
CA LEU A 63 -7.51 -8.10 16.84
C LEU A 63 -8.63 -7.33 17.55
N PRO A 64 -8.61 -7.28 18.90
CA PRO A 64 -9.45 -6.35 19.67
C PRO A 64 -9.28 -4.90 19.21
N TYR A 65 -10.29 -4.06 19.45
CA TYR A 65 -10.27 -2.65 19.06
C TYR A 65 -9.02 -1.93 19.58
N GLU A 66 -8.62 -2.18 20.83
CA GLU A 66 -7.44 -1.57 21.43
C GLU A 66 -6.14 -1.99 20.73
N ALA A 67 -6.10 -3.20 20.16
CA ALA A 67 -4.95 -3.66 19.40
C ALA A 67 -4.89 -3.03 18.00
N GLN A 68 -6.04 -2.73 17.40
CA GLN A 68 -6.12 -1.98 16.14
C GLN A 68 -5.68 -0.52 16.34
N ASP A 69 -6.14 0.12 17.41
CA ASP A 69 -5.75 1.50 17.75
C ASP A 69 -4.23 1.61 17.98
N ARG A 70 -3.60 0.60 18.61
CA ARG A 70 -2.15 0.54 18.75
C ARG A 70 -1.40 0.31 17.44
N GLY A 71 -2.07 -0.21 16.42
CA GLY A 71 -1.52 -0.35 15.07
C GLY A 71 -1.43 0.98 14.33
N LEU A 72 -2.17 2.02 14.75
CA LEU A 72 -2.07 3.35 14.14
C LEU A 72 -0.97 4.17 14.83
N ALA A 73 0.26 4.08 14.31
CA ALA A 73 1.41 4.81 14.87
C ALA A 73 1.36 6.31 14.57
N TYR A 74 0.80 6.70 13.43
CA TYR A 74 0.60 8.10 13.06
C TYR A 74 -0.52 8.23 12.03
N THR A 75 -1.47 9.14 12.27
CA THR A 75 -2.64 9.33 11.38
C THR A 75 -2.38 10.33 10.26
N GLY A 76 -1.53 11.34 10.50
CA GLY A 76 -1.42 12.52 9.64
C GLY A 76 -2.70 13.37 9.59
N SER A 77 -2.78 14.30 8.64
CA SER A 77 -3.99 15.09 8.36
C SER A 77 -5.13 14.25 7.79
N GLY A 78 -4.80 13.13 7.14
CA GLY A 78 -5.74 12.24 6.49
C GLY A 78 -6.36 12.79 5.20
N GLU A 79 -5.96 13.95 4.68
CA GLU A 79 -6.62 14.58 3.51
C GLU A 79 -6.68 13.66 2.28
N ARG A 80 -5.56 13.03 1.92
CA ARG A 80 -5.52 12.10 0.77
C ARG A 80 -6.28 10.81 1.03
N MET A 81 -6.22 10.31 2.27
CA MET A 81 -7.01 9.15 2.70
C MET A 81 -8.51 9.44 2.66
N GLN A 82 -8.93 10.66 3.00
CA GLN A 82 -10.31 11.10 2.89
C GLN A 82 -10.77 11.09 1.43
N GLY A 83 -9.92 11.54 0.49
CA GLY A 83 -10.19 11.45 -0.95
C GLY A 83 -10.41 10.00 -1.42
N PHE A 84 -9.53 9.09 -0.99
CA PHE A 84 -9.65 7.65 -1.26
C PHE A 84 -10.95 7.05 -0.71
N VAL A 85 -11.27 7.32 0.57
CA VAL A 85 -12.49 6.82 1.21
C VAL A 85 -13.74 7.42 0.59
N SER A 86 -13.73 8.71 0.24
CA SER A 86 -14.83 9.37 -0.47
C SER A 86 -15.12 8.70 -1.82
N LYS A 87 -14.09 8.23 -2.55
CA LYS A 87 -14.24 7.45 -3.78
C LYS A 87 -14.95 6.11 -3.53
N LEU A 88 -14.54 5.40 -2.49
CA LEU A 88 -15.17 4.15 -2.06
C LEU A 88 -16.65 4.33 -1.67
N LEU A 89 -16.95 5.35 -0.84
CA LEU A 89 -18.32 5.64 -0.39
C LEU A 89 -19.27 6.05 -1.53
N ARG A 90 -18.73 6.54 -2.66
CA ARG A 90 -19.49 6.82 -3.88
C ARG A 90 -19.66 5.60 -4.80
N GLY A 91 -19.24 4.40 -4.36
CA GLY A 91 -19.33 3.18 -5.16
C GLY A 91 -18.44 3.21 -6.42
N GLN A 92 -17.35 3.97 -6.39
CA GLN A 92 -16.42 4.05 -7.52
C GLN A 92 -15.29 3.03 -7.37
N PRO A 93 -14.81 2.42 -8.49
CA PRO A 93 -13.71 1.46 -8.43
C PRO A 93 -12.44 2.17 -7.98
N VAL A 94 -11.64 1.47 -7.16
CA VAL A 94 -10.34 1.97 -6.70
C VAL A 94 -9.23 1.03 -7.09
N LYS A 95 -8.05 1.58 -7.35
CA LYS A 95 -6.82 0.84 -7.57
C LYS A 95 -5.88 1.04 -6.38
N VAL A 96 -5.52 -0.04 -5.72
CA VAL A 96 -4.52 -0.07 -4.64
C VAL A 96 -3.25 -0.73 -5.15
N VAL A 97 -2.10 -0.12 -4.92
CA VAL A 97 -0.79 -0.71 -5.18
C VAL A 97 -0.11 -0.99 -3.85
N THR A 98 0.25 -2.25 -3.60
CA THR A 98 1.08 -2.62 -2.46
C THR A 98 2.50 -2.89 -2.93
N MET A 99 3.49 -2.27 -2.30
CA MET A 99 4.89 -2.42 -2.65
C MET A 99 5.74 -2.67 -1.41
N GLY A 100 6.72 -3.55 -1.53
CA GLY A 100 7.50 -3.94 -0.39
C GLY A 100 8.34 -5.19 -0.59
N GLY A 101 8.74 -5.76 0.53
CA GLY A 101 9.60 -6.92 0.62
C GLY A 101 8.91 -8.26 0.38
N SER A 102 9.52 -9.31 0.93
CA SER A 102 9.00 -10.68 0.81
C SER A 102 7.64 -10.87 1.48
N THR A 103 7.33 -10.12 2.54
CA THR A 103 6.01 -10.20 3.19
C THR A 103 4.93 -9.65 2.28
N THR A 104 5.19 -8.50 1.65
CA THR A 104 4.32 -7.95 0.60
C THR A 104 4.18 -8.90 -0.58
N ALA A 105 5.28 -9.52 -1.05
CA ALA A 105 5.25 -10.57 -2.07
C ALA A 105 4.45 -11.83 -1.63
N GLY A 106 4.14 -11.97 -0.34
CA GLY A 106 3.32 -13.03 0.21
C GLY A 106 4.07 -14.25 0.74
N ARG A 107 5.38 -14.14 0.94
CA ARG A 107 6.19 -15.21 1.53
C ARG A 107 5.71 -15.48 2.96
N GLY A 108 5.50 -16.76 3.28
CA GLY A 108 5.04 -17.19 4.62
C GLY A 108 3.51 -17.26 4.76
N ALA A 109 2.74 -16.69 3.83
CA ALA A 109 1.28 -16.66 3.90
C ALA A 109 0.61 -17.96 3.39
N TYR A 110 1.23 -19.12 3.63
CA TYR A 110 0.86 -20.41 3.04
C TYR A 110 -0.58 -20.87 3.35
N ARG A 111 -1.11 -20.47 4.51
CA ARG A 111 -2.47 -20.82 4.96
C ARG A 111 -3.43 -19.63 4.99
N GLY A 112 -2.89 -18.42 4.89
CA GLY A 112 -3.62 -17.20 5.22
C GLY A 112 -4.01 -16.35 4.03
N ARG A 113 -3.41 -16.56 2.85
CA ARG A 113 -3.30 -15.56 1.78
C ARG A 113 -2.50 -14.34 2.25
N PRO A 114 -1.75 -13.68 1.35
CA PRO A 114 -0.94 -12.53 1.74
C PRO A 114 -1.82 -11.30 2.01
N TYR A 115 -1.33 -10.35 2.80
CA TYR A 115 -2.13 -9.18 3.19
C TYR A 115 -2.67 -8.37 1.99
N PRO A 116 -1.98 -8.22 0.85
CA PRO A 116 -2.54 -7.48 -0.29
C PRO A 116 -3.80 -8.16 -0.84
N THR A 117 -3.83 -9.49 -0.90
CA THR A 117 -5.04 -10.23 -1.30
C THR A 117 -6.18 -9.99 -0.32
N ARG A 118 -5.88 -9.95 0.98
CA ARG A 118 -6.90 -9.67 2.01
C ARG A 118 -7.42 -8.24 1.93
N VAL A 119 -6.60 -7.27 1.54
CA VAL A 119 -7.06 -5.90 1.26
C VAL A 119 -8.07 -5.90 0.12
N GLY A 120 -7.81 -6.63 -0.97
CA GLY A 120 -8.76 -6.77 -2.07
C GLY A 120 -10.07 -7.43 -1.63
N GLU A 121 -9.99 -8.56 -0.91
CA GLU A 121 -11.17 -9.24 -0.36
C GLU A 121 -11.96 -8.35 0.60
N TRP A 122 -11.30 -7.52 1.40
CA TRP A 122 -11.95 -6.55 2.26
C TRP A 122 -12.65 -5.46 1.43
N LEU A 123 -11.99 -4.91 0.41
CA LEU A 123 -12.59 -3.91 -0.48
C LEU A 123 -13.86 -4.45 -1.16
N ASP A 124 -13.78 -5.62 -1.78
CA ASP A 124 -14.91 -6.20 -2.52
C ASP A 124 -16.10 -6.54 -1.63
N ARG A 125 -15.85 -6.95 -0.37
CA ARG A 125 -16.90 -7.21 0.61
C ARG A 125 -17.48 -5.94 1.20
N THR A 126 -16.65 -4.93 1.43
CA THR A 126 -17.03 -3.71 2.16
C THR A 126 -17.67 -2.67 1.23
N PHE A 127 -17.24 -2.62 -0.03
CA PHE A 127 -17.72 -1.66 -1.04
C PHE A 127 -18.19 -2.41 -2.29
N PRO A 128 -19.24 -3.25 -2.18
CA PRO A 128 -19.69 -4.07 -3.31
C PRO A 128 -20.22 -3.20 -4.46
N GLY A 129 -20.16 -3.75 -5.68
CA GLY A 129 -20.73 -3.11 -6.88
C GLY A 129 -19.74 -2.32 -7.73
N ALA A 130 -18.49 -2.17 -7.28
CA ALA A 130 -17.39 -1.59 -8.06
C ALA A 130 -16.27 -2.61 -8.28
N ASN A 131 -15.60 -2.53 -9.44
CA ASN A 131 -14.48 -3.40 -9.77
C ASN A 131 -13.18 -2.85 -9.17
N HIS A 132 -12.94 -3.12 -7.89
CA HIS A 132 -11.70 -2.73 -7.22
C HIS A 132 -10.52 -3.56 -7.73
N THR A 133 -9.33 -2.97 -7.72
CA THR A 133 -8.10 -3.67 -8.15
C THR A 133 -7.02 -3.51 -7.11
N VAL A 134 -6.41 -4.62 -6.70
CA VAL A 134 -5.18 -4.60 -5.89
C VAL A 134 -4.03 -5.15 -6.72
N VAL A 135 -3.02 -4.31 -6.95
CA VAL A 135 -1.79 -4.69 -7.65
C VAL A 135 -0.69 -4.88 -6.62
N ASN A 136 -0.23 -6.12 -6.47
CA ASN A 136 0.89 -6.44 -5.60
C ASN A 136 2.19 -6.46 -6.39
N ILE A 137 3.07 -5.50 -6.12
CA ILE A 137 4.41 -5.40 -6.73
C ILE A 137 5.52 -5.74 -5.73
N GLY A 138 5.20 -6.47 -4.65
CA GLY A 138 6.18 -6.91 -3.66
C GLY A 138 7.26 -7.79 -4.26
N MET A 139 8.52 -7.52 -3.90
CA MET A 139 9.68 -8.28 -4.35
C MET A 139 10.47 -8.79 -3.15
N GLY A 140 10.75 -10.09 -3.14
CA GLY A 140 11.49 -10.73 -2.05
C GLY A 140 12.86 -10.08 -1.85
N ALA A 141 13.26 -9.92 -0.58
CA ALA A 141 14.57 -9.38 -0.20
C ALA A 141 14.90 -7.99 -0.78
N THR A 142 13.89 -7.19 -1.14
CA THR A 142 14.06 -5.92 -1.85
C THR A 142 13.80 -4.72 -0.94
N SER A 143 14.73 -3.76 -0.90
CA SER A 143 14.61 -2.50 -0.17
C SER A 143 13.86 -1.42 -0.98
N SER A 144 13.50 -0.33 -0.30
CA SER A 144 12.90 0.86 -0.89
C SER A 144 13.74 1.45 -2.05
N THR A 145 15.07 1.31 -1.98
CA THR A 145 16.03 1.71 -3.02
C THR A 145 15.63 1.28 -4.42
N LEU A 146 15.26 0.01 -4.61
CA LEU A 146 14.92 -0.50 -5.94
C LEU A 146 13.66 0.20 -6.50
N PHE A 147 12.65 0.39 -5.65
CA PHE A 147 11.43 1.09 -6.01
C PHE A 147 11.67 2.58 -6.25
N SER A 148 12.62 3.19 -5.53
CA SER A 148 13.02 4.58 -5.75
C SER A 148 13.70 4.78 -7.10
N VAL A 149 14.66 3.91 -7.44
CA VAL A 149 15.46 4.01 -8.68
C VAL A 149 14.66 3.59 -9.92
N CYS A 150 13.81 2.58 -9.80
CA CYS A 150 13.06 2.00 -10.90
C CYS A 150 11.56 2.36 -10.88
N ASN A 151 11.19 3.48 -10.22
CA ASN A 151 9.79 3.88 -9.99
C ASN A 151 8.93 3.88 -11.28
N GLU A 152 9.40 4.51 -12.37
CA GLU A 152 8.65 4.61 -13.63
C GLU A 152 8.36 3.25 -14.28
N ALA A 153 9.22 2.24 -14.04
CA ALA A 153 9.05 0.91 -14.62
C ALA A 153 8.24 -0.03 -13.72
N LEU A 154 8.35 0.13 -12.40
CA LEU A 154 7.79 -0.81 -11.43
C LEU A 154 6.43 -0.38 -10.86
N ILE A 155 6.18 0.93 -10.76
CA ILE A 155 5.05 1.46 -10.01
C ILE A 155 3.99 2.01 -10.98
N PRO A 156 2.80 1.36 -11.06
CA PRO A 156 1.68 1.92 -11.81
C PRO A 156 1.31 3.30 -11.25
N ARG A 157 1.15 4.30 -12.12
CA ARG A 157 0.96 5.72 -11.72
C ARG A 157 -0.51 6.12 -11.54
N ASP A 158 -1.42 5.21 -11.81
CA ASP A 158 -2.88 5.37 -11.82
C ASP A 158 -3.55 4.79 -10.58
N ALA A 159 -2.80 4.50 -9.51
CA ALA A 159 -3.39 4.01 -8.26
C ALA A 159 -3.97 5.14 -7.42
N ASP A 160 -5.06 4.84 -6.71
CA ASP A 160 -5.69 5.73 -5.73
C ASP A 160 -5.04 5.64 -4.35
N LEU A 161 -4.41 4.50 -4.04
CA LEU A 161 -3.69 4.25 -2.79
C LEU A 161 -2.40 3.46 -3.04
N TYR A 162 -1.29 3.94 -2.51
CA TYR A 162 -0.01 3.23 -2.43
C TYR A 162 0.28 2.82 -0.98
N VAL A 163 0.51 1.53 -0.75
CA VAL A 163 0.91 0.97 0.55
C VAL A 163 2.37 0.53 0.48
N LEU A 164 3.23 1.13 1.29
CA LEU A 164 4.67 0.89 1.30
C LEU A 164 5.04 0.02 2.50
N GLU A 165 5.89 -0.98 2.29
CA GLU A 165 6.35 -1.88 3.34
C GLU A 165 7.81 -2.27 3.10
N PHE A 166 8.74 -1.59 3.77
CA PHE A 166 10.18 -1.78 3.57
C PHE A 166 10.98 -1.97 4.85
N ALA A 167 10.34 -1.85 6.02
CA ALA A 167 10.99 -1.80 7.33
C ALA A 167 12.00 -2.93 7.59
N VAL A 168 11.72 -4.14 7.12
CA VAL A 168 12.57 -5.32 7.33
C VAL A 168 13.68 -5.42 6.27
N ASN A 169 13.49 -4.80 5.10
CA ASN A 169 14.40 -4.88 3.97
C ASN A 169 15.35 -3.69 3.88
N ASP A 170 14.90 -2.53 4.30
CA ASP A 170 15.76 -1.38 4.56
C ASP A 170 16.59 -1.69 5.81
N ARG A 171 17.91 -1.59 5.68
CA ARG A 171 18.82 -2.09 6.70
C ARG A 171 18.62 -1.34 8.01
N TRP A 172 18.34 -2.06 9.08
CA TRP A 172 18.01 -1.49 10.39
C TRP A 172 19.14 -0.71 11.08
N TRP A 173 20.39 -0.97 10.72
CA TRP A 173 21.58 -0.32 11.29
C TRP A 173 22.07 0.90 10.52
N ASP A 174 21.42 1.24 9.39
CA ASP A 174 21.76 2.44 8.65
C ASP A 174 21.32 3.66 9.47
N ASP A 175 22.04 4.77 9.34
CA ASP A 175 21.63 6.04 9.93
C ASP A 175 20.53 6.73 9.10
N MET A 176 19.89 7.74 9.71
CA MET A 176 18.86 8.55 9.05
C MET A 176 19.38 9.25 7.78
N GLU A 177 20.68 9.55 7.71
CA GLU A 177 21.32 10.28 6.62
C GLU A 177 21.86 9.36 5.51
N SER A 178 21.63 8.05 5.64
CA SER A 178 22.14 7.05 4.72
C SER A 178 21.52 7.19 3.34
N ALA A 179 22.21 6.64 2.33
CA ALA A 179 21.68 6.58 0.97
C ALA A 179 20.31 5.89 0.92
N ALA A 180 20.13 4.79 1.67
CA ALA A 180 18.87 4.06 1.71
C ALA A 180 17.70 4.93 2.23
N ARG A 181 17.92 5.76 3.27
CA ARG A 181 16.87 6.65 3.82
C ARG A 181 16.54 7.78 2.87
N LYS A 182 17.56 8.35 2.23
CA LYS A 182 17.38 9.34 1.16
C LYS A 182 16.61 8.76 -0.02
N GLU A 183 16.88 7.52 -0.40
CA GLU A 183 16.17 6.84 -1.49
C GLU A 183 14.71 6.53 -1.13
N PHE A 184 14.43 6.09 0.09
CA PHE A 184 13.06 5.97 0.58
C PHE A 184 12.34 7.32 0.56
N GLU A 185 12.99 8.39 1.04
CA GLU A 185 12.43 9.73 1.02
C GLU A 185 12.12 10.19 -0.41
N LEU A 186 13.02 9.94 -1.37
CA LEU A 186 12.83 10.24 -2.78
C LEU A 186 11.63 9.48 -3.37
N LEU A 187 11.47 8.20 -3.04
CA LEU A 187 10.31 7.40 -3.44
C LEU A 187 9.01 8.01 -2.88
N LEU A 188 9.00 8.34 -1.58
CA LEU A 188 7.83 8.94 -0.92
C LEU A 188 7.43 10.26 -1.58
N ARG A 189 8.41 11.13 -1.81
CA ARG A 189 8.19 12.44 -2.46
C ARG A 189 7.77 12.30 -3.91
N TRP A 190 8.21 11.26 -4.62
CA TRP A 190 7.76 10.98 -5.99
C TRP A 190 6.28 10.57 -5.99
N LEU A 191 5.89 9.63 -5.11
CA LEU A 191 4.49 9.20 -4.97
C LEU A 191 3.56 10.37 -4.61
N LEU A 192 3.98 11.22 -3.66
CA LEU A 192 3.20 12.37 -3.23
C LEU A 192 3.05 13.45 -4.32
N ARG A 193 3.90 13.44 -5.36
CA ARG A 193 3.82 14.35 -6.51
C ARG A 193 3.08 13.75 -7.71
N LEU A 194 2.64 12.50 -7.62
CA LEU A 194 1.81 11.94 -8.67
C LEU A 194 0.54 12.78 -8.85
N PRO A 195 0.10 13.01 -10.09
CA PRO A 195 -1.09 13.79 -10.35
C PRO A 195 -2.31 13.07 -9.78
N ALA A 196 -3.38 13.84 -9.55
CA ALA A 196 -4.67 13.26 -9.20
C ALA A 196 -5.10 12.25 -10.28
N THR A 197 -5.62 11.11 -9.84
CA THR A 197 -6.24 10.12 -10.73
C THR A 197 -7.54 10.75 -11.27
N SER A 198 -7.52 11.26 -12.49
CA SER A 198 -8.69 11.93 -13.11
C SER A 198 -9.17 11.18 -14.35
N PRO A 199 -10.44 11.40 -14.72
CA PRO A 199 -10.78 11.90 -16.04
C PRO A 199 -11.51 13.24 -15.85
N GLU A 200 -10.89 14.31 -15.35
CA GLU A 200 -10.23 15.38 -16.08
C GLU A 200 -9.73 16.40 -15.04
N SER A 201 -8.76 17.24 -15.43
CA SER A 201 -8.00 18.16 -14.58
C SER A 201 -8.78 19.35 -13.97
N ARG A 202 -8.55 19.63 -12.67
CA ARG A 202 -8.50 20.99 -12.08
C ARG A 202 -7.68 21.00 -10.77
N PRO A 203 -7.11 22.14 -10.34
CA PRO A 203 -6.21 22.22 -9.18
C PRO A 203 -6.98 22.18 -7.84
N PRO A 204 -6.32 21.80 -6.73
CA PRO A 204 -6.97 21.56 -5.45
C PRO A 204 -7.51 22.84 -4.82
N ALA A 205 -8.75 22.79 -4.34
CA ALA A 205 -9.27 23.74 -3.36
C ALA A 205 -8.72 23.38 -1.98
N LYS A 206 -8.41 24.39 -1.16
CA LYS A 206 -7.98 24.18 0.23
C LYS A 206 -9.10 23.48 1.01
N SER A 207 -8.78 22.32 1.59
CA SER A 207 -9.68 21.58 2.47
C SER A 207 -10.04 22.41 3.71
N PRO A 208 -11.33 22.59 4.05
CA PRO A 208 -11.75 23.19 5.32
C PRO A 208 -11.83 22.16 6.47
N PHE A 209 -11.41 20.90 6.25
CA PHE A 209 -11.63 19.83 7.22
C PHE A 209 -10.55 19.79 8.31
N SER A 210 -10.98 20.02 9.55
CA SER A 210 -10.20 19.78 10.76
C SER A 210 -10.18 18.27 11.06
N PRO A 211 -9.02 17.64 11.31
CA PRO A 211 -8.89 16.20 11.58
C PRO A 211 -9.49 15.74 12.93
N TYR A 212 -10.19 16.64 13.65
CA TYR A 212 -10.83 16.35 14.93
C TYR A 212 -12.32 16.71 14.86
N SER A 213 -13.13 15.85 14.25
CA SER A 213 -14.58 15.85 14.44
C SER A 213 -14.93 14.74 15.43
N PRO A 214 -15.59 15.03 16.56
CA PRO A 214 -15.94 14.02 17.57
C PRO A 214 -17.04 13.04 17.09
N ASP A 215 -17.61 13.25 15.91
CA ASP A 215 -18.63 12.39 15.32
C ASP A 215 -18.15 11.81 13.97
N ARG A 216 -17.77 10.52 14.01
CA ARG A 216 -17.36 9.75 12.82
C ARG A 216 -18.46 9.68 11.77
N ASN A 217 -19.73 9.68 12.17
CA ASN A 217 -20.86 9.41 11.27
C ASN A 217 -21.21 10.62 10.42
N SER A 218 -21.20 11.81 11.00
CA SER A 218 -21.31 13.06 10.22
C SER A 218 -20.11 13.28 9.28
N THR A 219 -18.92 12.77 9.63
CA THR A 219 -17.74 12.85 8.77
C THR A 219 -17.88 11.95 7.54
N LEU A 220 -18.28 10.69 7.71
CA LEU A 220 -18.54 9.76 6.59
C LEU A 220 -19.67 10.25 5.68
N ALA A 221 -20.73 10.81 6.27
CA ALA A 221 -21.85 11.44 5.55
C ALA A 221 -21.39 12.56 4.62
N ALA A 222 -20.59 13.48 5.17
CA ALA A 222 -20.07 14.61 4.43
C ALA A 222 -19.16 14.15 3.29
N MET A 223 -18.35 13.10 3.51
CA MET A 223 -17.46 12.55 2.49
C MET A 223 -18.22 11.85 1.34
N ALA A 224 -19.33 11.18 1.65
CA ALA A 224 -20.19 10.55 0.64
C ALA A 224 -20.97 11.59 -0.18
N ALA A 225 -21.40 12.68 0.45
CA ALA A 225 -22.17 13.77 -0.18
C ALA A 225 -21.29 14.80 -0.93
N ALA A 226 -19.98 14.84 -0.67
CA ALA A 226 -19.07 15.78 -1.32
C ALA A 226 -18.95 15.52 -2.83
N PRO A 227 -18.95 16.57 -3.67
CA PRO A 227 -18.80 16.42 -5.11
C PRO A 227 -17.49 15.70 -5.45
N ALA A 228 -17.52 14.84 -6.46
CA ALA A 228 -16.34 14.12 -6.91
C ALA A 228 -15.27 15.11 -7.38
N GLN A 229 -14.19 15.23 -6.61
CA GLN A 229 -13.00 16.00 -6.98
C GLN A 229 -11.87 15.03 -7.35
N PRO A 230 -10.97 15.41 -8.27
CA PRO A 230 -9.75 14.65 -8.52
C PRO A 230 -8.97 14.55 -7.20
N ALA A 231 -8.94 13.36 -6.60
CA ALA A 231 -8.18 13.13 -5.39
C ALA A 231 -6.72 12.86 -5.78
N LEU A 232 -5.80 13.53 -5.09
CA LEU A 232 -4.40 13.12 -5.13
C LEU A 232 -4.30 11.70 -4.55
N PRO A 233 -3.43 10.84 -5.10
CA PRO A 233 -3.31 9.49 -4.60
C PRO A 233 -2.88 9.49 -3.14
N ALA A 234 -3.51 8.62 -2.36
CA ALA A 234 -3.14 8.36 -0.99
C ALA A 234 -1.86 7.52 -0.92
N VAL A 235 -1.09 7.73 0.14
CA VAL A 235 0.11 6.95 0.44
C VAL A 235 0.02 6.57 1.91
N ALA A 236 0.32 5.31 2.24
CA ALA A 236 0.38 4.82 3.60
C ALA A 236 1.63 3.96 3.80
N LEU A 237 2.28 4.14 4.95
CA LEU A 237 3.42 3.32 5.35
C LEU A 237 2.94 2.20 6.28
N LEU A 238 3.22 0.96 5.91
CA LEU A 238 2.96 -0.24 6.72
C LEU A 238 4.28 -0.75 7.28
N MET A 239 4.35 -0.79 8.61
CA MET A 239 5.47 -1.29 9.40
C MET A 239 5.22 -2.74 9.76
N GLN A 240 6.28 -3.54 9.83
CA GLN A 240 6.17 -4.97 10.02
C GLN A 240 7.18 -5.42 11.07
N PHE A 241 6.78 -5.23 12.33
CA PHE A 241 7.40 -5.79 13.52
C PHE A 241 8.83 -5.34 13.90
N SER A 242 9.03 -5.36 15.22
CA SER A 242 10.34 -5.22 15.84
C SER A 242 11.24 -6.42 15.54
N LEU A 243 12.30 -6.19 14.78
CA LEU A 243 13.40 -7.15 14.54
C LEU A 243 14.13 -7.58 15.82
N PHE A 244 13.90 -6.91 16.96
CA PHE A 244 14.67 -7.08 18.18
C PHE A 244 13.82 -7.63 19.32
N VAL A 245 14.43 -8.54 20.09
CA VAL A 245 13.86 -8.97 21.37
C VAL A 245 13.84 -7.78 22.32
N SER A 246 12.68 -7.49 22.91
CA SER A 246 12.54 -6.44 23.91
C SER A 246 13.47 -6.70 25.10
N ARG A 247 14.49 -5.84 25.26
CA ARG A 247 15.48 -5.89 26.36
C ARG A 247 15.58 -4.56 27.10
N ALA A 248 14.47 -3.81 27.16
CA ALA A 248 14.41 -2.45 27.74
C ALA A 248 15.46 -1.49 27.15
N ARG A 249 15.81 -1.68 25.88
CA ARG A 249 16.69 -0.79 25.11
C ARG A 249 15.94 -0.31 23.87
N PHE A 250 16.04 0.98 23.59
CA PHE A 250 15.59 1.52 22.32
C PHE A 250 16.58 1.10 21.24
N HIS A 251 16.07 0.40 20.23
CA HIS A 251 16.86 0.04 19.06
C HIS A 251 16.73 1.13 18.01
N ASN A 252 17.86 1.50 17.41
CA ASN A 252 17.77 2.16 16.11
C ASN A 252 17.31 1.12 15.08
N SER A 253 16.33 1.47 14.28
CA SER A 253 15.72 0.56 13.30
C SER A 253 15.27 1.36 12.10
N ALA A 254 15.21 0.70 10.94
CA ALA A 254 14.60 1.31 9.77
C ALA A 254 13.16 1.70 10.09
N GLU A 255 12.45 0.96 10.94
CA GLU A 255 11.09 1.32 11.32
C GLU A 255 10.97 2.73 11.90
N ARG A 256 11.85 3.05 12.84
CA ARG A 256 11.90 4.38 13.44
C ARG A 256 12.19 5.46 12.40
N ASP A 257 13.15 5.20 11.51
CA ASP A 257 13.59 6.17 10.52
C ASP A 257 12.49 6.44 9.48
N LEU A 258 11.98 5.38 8.86
CA LEU A 258 10.94 5.45 7.84
C LEU A 258 9.66 6.06 8.41
N GLY A 259 9.30 5.72 9.66
CA GLY A 259 8.18 6.32 10.38
C GLY A 259 8.37 7.83 10.59
N THR A 260 9.56 8.26 10.97
CA THR A 260 9.88 9.69 11.16
C THR A 260 9.83 10.45 9.83
N ILE A 261 10.36 9.86 8.75
CA ILE A 261 10.26 10.43 7.40
C ILE A 261 8.79 10.54 6.96
N ALA A 262 7.99 9.50 7.15
CA ALA A 262 6.57 9.50 6.81
C ALA A 262 5.81 10.60 7.57
N GLN A 263 6.06 10.76 8.87
CA GLN A 263 5.48 11.83 9.68
C GLN A 263 5.82 13.22 9.15
N TYR A 264 7.08 13.44 8.76
CA TYR A 264 7.50 14.73 8.18
C TYR A 264 6.74 15.08 6.89
N TYR A 265 6.35 14.07 6.11
CA TYR A 265 5.57 14.21 4.87
C TYR A 265 4.06 14.02 5.05
N ASP A 266 3.57 13.99 6.29
CA ASP A 266 2.16 13.82 6.63
C ASP A 266 1.54 12.53 6.06
N VAL A 267 2.33 11.45 6.04
CA VAL A 267 1.93 10.13 5.54
C VAL A 267 1.56 9.23 6.73
N PRO A 268 0.35 8.63 6.76
CA PRO A 268 -0.06 7.75 7.84
C PRO A 268 0.86 6.54 7.96
N VAL A 269 1.13 6.15 9.21
CA VAL A 269 1.98 5.02 9.58
C VAL A 269 1.16 4.00 10.37
N LEU A 270 1.13 2.78 9.85
CA LEU A 270 0.41 1.63 10.37
C LEU A 270 1.41 0.55 10.81
N SER A 271 1.09 -0.27 11.80
CA SER A 271 1.88 -1.39 12.31
C SER A 271 1.02 -2.60 12.65
#